data_AF-A0A564IZJ0-F1
#
_entry.id   AF-A0A564IZJ0-F1
#
_cell.length_a   1.000
_cell.length_b   1.000
_cell.length_c   1.000
_cell.angle_alpha   90.00
_cell.angle_beta   90.00
_cell.angle_gamma   90.00
#
_symmetry.space_group_name_H-M   'P 1'
#
loop_
_entity.id
_entity.type
_entity.pdbx_description
1 polymer ?
#
loop_
_entity_poly.entity_id
_entity_poly.type
_entity_poly.pdbx_seq_one_letter_code
_entity_poly.pdbx_strand_id
1 'polypeptide(L)'
;MKNTRYFTLNFTGFTTAASEKQSYLRLAAGDHVFYTDTRYFQDPTLFEQLKLNQPLHIGARRLPDGSFWIHWLSDGNVLLEPARPSLKSKLLMFFIGTLVFAAAAYPTYFFTTTWVVIVFGIIAALALVPALMGIGGLLHRFAQKIHPGMRGLMARMSLARRKDVSFCQPISPAVSSHIQPFAADNPVPPRFSVEEGIIKSLYFKKWSTGAGKTHRDYHGVLFQCSAAPLSFSWQTTGTRWGLHPLFYRRHPPFIAKGDRILAVYRRDNGNVQALYNGSDGGAYLKAHPFYPGEQQMSQIYKVFYSIALVMFLFMFGLELNDMRASGWDGWKLATEMLDLFSLTLLCIGGVIALLELCGLATRMLSSRVGDWIALQRTFKRYLGRTEANTTLQELM
;
A
#
# COMPACT_ATOMS: atom_id res chain seq x y z
N MET A 1 19.05 8.92 2.81
CA MET A 1 19.72 7.59 2.88
C MET A 1 19.33 6.79 1.63
N LYS A 2 20.27 6.06 1.01
CA LYS A 2 19.95 5.22 -0.17
C LYS A 2 19.11 4.02 0.29
N ASN A 3 17.84 3.98 -0.10
CA ASN A 3 16.92 2.88 0.27
C ASN A 3 17.17 1.59 -0.52
N THR A 4 18.00 1.61 -1.56
CA THR A 4 18.35 0.44 -2.36
C THR A 4 19.59 -0.24 -1.80
N ARG A 5 19.55 -1.56 -1.65
CA ARG A 5 20.62 -2.40 -1.12
C ARG A 5 20.83 -3.61 -2.03
N TYR A 6 22.04 -4.14 -1.99
CA TYR A 6 22.47 -5.25 -2.83
C TYR A 6 23.12 -6.29 -1.95
N PHE A 7 22.62 -7.51 -2.01
CA PHE A 7 23.01 -8.57 -1.10
C PHE A 7 23.48 -9.79 -1.85
N THR A 8 24.43 -10.51 -1.24
CA THR A 8 24.77 -11.89 -1.59
C THR A 8 24.43 -12.76 -0.40
N LEU A 9 23.68 -13.83 -0.63
CA LEU A 9 23.33 -14.79 0.42
C LEU A 9 23.36 -16.20 -0.14
N ASN A 10 23.42 -17.20 0.73
CA ASN A 10 23.26 -18.58 0.33
C ASN A 10 21.77 -18.93 0.22
N PHE A 11 21.31 -19.39 -0.94
CA PHE A 11 19.87 -19.55 -1.19
C PHE A 11 19.30 -20.78 -0.50
N THR A 12 18.39 -20.58 0.45
CA THR A 12 17.71 -21.65 1.20
C THR A 12 16.32 -21.99 0.66
N GLY A 13 15.91 -21.37 -0.45
CA GLY A 13 14.57 -21.51 -1.00
C GLY A 13 13.62 -20.38 -0.59
N PHE A 14 12.57 -20.17 -1.40
CA PHE A 14 11.49 -19.24 -1.07
C PHE A 14 10.40 -19.95 -0.27
N THR A 15 9.86 -19.26 0.72
CA THR A 15 8.58 -19.61 1.33
C THR A 15 7.45 -18.98 0.52
N THR A 16 6.42 -19.76 0.19
CA THR A 16 5.23 -19.28 -0.52
C THR A 16 4.16 -18.83 0.48
N ALA A 17 3.57 -17.66 0.25
CA ALA A 17 2.37 -17.26 0.98
C ALA A 17 1.15 -18.03 0.47
N ALA A 18 0.16 -18.21 1.35
CA ALA A 18 -1.18 -18.53 0.90
C ALA A 18 -1.82 -17.29 0.27
N SER A 19 -1.64 -17.16 -1.04
CA SER A 19 -2.22 -16.09 -1.85
C SER A 19 -2.88 -16.65 -3.09
N GLU A 20 -3.64 -15.80 -3.79
CA GLU A 20 -4.11 -16.10 -5.13
C GLU A 20 -2.93 -16.47 -6.04
N LYS A 21 -2.99 -17.68 -6.61
CA LYS A 21 -1.94 -18.29 -7.46
C LYS A 21 -0.55 -18.42 -6.81
N GLN A 22 -0.45 -18.35 -5.48
CA GLN A 22 0.81 -18.52 -4.71
C GLN A 22 1.98 -17.66 -5.23
N SER A 23 1.68 -16.48 -5.76
CA SER A 23 2.65 -15.61 -6.45
C SER A 23 3.55 -14.82 -5.50
N TYR A 24 3.14 -14.65 -4.24
CA TYR A 24 3.93 -13.93 -3.24
C TYR A 24 4.94 -14.85 -2.56
N LEU A 25 6.20 -14.43 -2.57
CA LEU A 25 7.33 -15.18 -2.04
C LEU A 25 8.02 -14.39 -0.92
N ARG A 26 8.50 -15.12 0.09
CA ARG A 26 9.38 -14.60 1.15
C ARG A 26 10.68 -15.39 1.16
N LEU A 27 11.79 -14.70 1.39
CA LEU A 27 13.10 -15.28 1.67
C LEU A 27 13.61 -14.69 2.97
N ALA A 28 13.85 -15.53 3.96
CA ALA A 28 14.45 -15.14 5.24
C ALA A 28 15.92 -15.55 5.23
N ALA A 29 16.81 -14.59 5.46
CA ALA A 29 18.26 -14.82 5.48
C ALA A 29 18.90 -13.95 6.56
N GLY A 30 19.42 -14.58 7.61
CA GLY A 30 19.89 -13.85 8.77
C GLY A 30 18.75 -13.07 9.44
N ASP A 31 19.04 -11.84 9.85
CA ASP A 31 18.04 -10.89 10.38
C ASP A 31 17.28 -10.14 9.27
N HIS A 32 17.46 -10.54 8.01
CA HIS A 32 16.87 -9.87 6.85
C HIS A 32 15.72 -10.70 6.27
N VAL A 33 14.61 -10.02 6.03
CA VAL A 33 13.44 -10.59 5.36
C VAL A 33 13.23 -9.90 4.02
N PHE A 34 13.13 -10.72 2.98
CA PHE A 34 12.90 -10.27 1.61
C PHE A 34 11.54 -10.76 1.12
N TYR A 35 10.79 -9.87 0.48
CA TYR A 35 9.51 -10.16 -0.15
C TYR A 35 9.55 -9.89 -1.65
N THR A 36 8.78 -10.65 -2.41
CA THR A 36 8.58 -10.42 -3.83
C THR A 36 7.27 -11.00 -4.35
N ASP A 37 6.92 -10.64 -5.58
CA ASP A 37 5.77 -11.17 -6.31
C ASP A 37 6.24 -11.65 -7.69
N THR A 38 6.02 -12.93 -8.00
CA THR A 38 6.47 -13.52 -9.27
C THR A 38 5.85 -12.84 -10.48
N ARG A 39 4.64 -12.27 -10.36
CA ARG A 39 3.95 -11.55 -11.44
C ARG A 39 4.65 -10.27 -11.88
N TYR A 40 5.59 -9.77 -11.08
CA TYR A 40 6.36 -8.58 -11.38
C TYR A 40 7.57 -8.88 -12.28
N PHE A 41 7.91 -10.14 -12.50
CA PHE A 41 9.06 -10.56 -13.31
C PHE A 41 8.63 -10.90 -14.74
N GLN A 42 9.55 -10.70 -15.69
CA GLN A 42 9.28 -10.97 -17.10
C GLN A 42 8.98 -12.44 -17.37
N ASP A 43 9.72 -13.34 -16.72
CA ASP A 43 9.50 -14.78 -16.78
C ASP A 43 9.44 -15.36 -15.36
N PRO A 44 8.22 -15.62 -14.83
CA PRO A 44 8.04 -16.21 -13.52
C PRO A 44 8.57 -17.64 -13.39
N THR A 45 8.72 -18.39 -14.49
CA THR A 45 9.13 -19.80 -14.44
C THR A 45 10.60 -19.96 -14.02
N LEU A 46 11.40 -18.90 -14.22
CA LEU A 46 12.81 -18.87 -13.82
C LEU A 46 13.02 -19.00 -12.31
N PHE A 47 12.02 -18.73 -11.48
CA PHE A 47 12.11 -18.96 -10.03
C PHE A 47 12.32 -20.44 -9.67
N GLU A 48 11.78 -21.36 -10.48
CA GLU A 48 11.92 -22.80 -10.27
C GLU A 48 13.30 -23.34 -10.67
N GLN A 49 14.05 -22.58 -11.48
CA GLN A 49 15.38 -22.96 -11.96
C GLN A 49 16.50 -22.58 -10.97
N LEU A 50 16.19 -21.80 -9.93
CA LEU A 50 17.15 -21.38 -8.92
C LEU A 50 17.60 -22.56 -8.06
N LYS A 51 18.91 -22.75 -7.96
CA LYS A 51 19.49 -23.88 -7.22
C LYS A 51 19.67 -23.56 -5.73
N LEU A 52 19.19 -24.46 -4.88
CA LEU A 52 19.41 -24.40 -3.44
C LEU A 52 20.90 -24.47 -3.10
N ASN A 53 21.28 -23.81 -2.00
CA ASN A 53 22.63 -23.73 -1.48
C ASN A 53 23.66 -23.14 -2.45
N GLN A 54 23.21 -22.29 -3.38
CA GLN A 54 24.07 -21.49 -4.25
C GLN A 54 24.01 -20.01 -3.88
N PRO A 55 25.07 -19.23 -4.17
CA PRO A 55 25.06 -17.80 -3.96
C PRO A 55 23.97 -17.13 -4.80
N LEU A 56 23.10 -16.38 -4.14
CA LEU A 56 22.04 -15.59 -4.75
C LEU A 56 22.33 -14.12 -4.51
N HIS A 57 22.39 -13.38 -5.62
CA HIS A 57 22.59 -11.94 -5.65
C HIS A 57 21.25 -11.24 -5.81
N ILE A 58 20.96 -10.28 -4.94
CA ILE A 58 19.65 -9.65 -4.85
C ILE A 58 19.79 -8.13 -4.93
N GLY A 59 19.04 -7.52 -5.84
CA GLY A 59 18.79 -6.08 -5.84
C GLY A 59 17.45 -5.77 -5.18
N ALA A 60 17.50 -5.20 -3.97
CA ALA A 60 16.31 -4.94 -3.17
C ALA A 60 16.19 -3.49 -2.71
N ARG A 61 14.97 -3.11 -2.34
CA ARG A 61 14.65 -1.82 -1.71
C ARG A 61 14.21 -2.07 -0.27
N ARG A 62 14.82 -1.37 0.67
CA ARG A 62 14.39 -1.36 2.07
C ARG A 62 13.04 -0.66 2.21
N LEU A 63 12.12 -1.32 2.89
CA LEU A 63 10.83 -0.79 3.31
C LEU A 63 10.95 -0.13 4.70
N PRO A 64 10.03 0.76 5.07
CA PRO A 64 10.00 1.43 6.38
C PRO A 64 9.96 0.47 7.57
N ASP A 65 9.42 -0.73 7.38
CA ASP A 65 9.34 -1.81 8.38
C ASP A 65 10.67 -2.55 8.60
N GLY A 66 11.72 -2.19 7.86
CA GLY A 66 13.02 -2.86 7.92
C GLY A 66 13.17 -4.02 6.93
N SER A 67 12.06 -4.56 6.41
CA SER A 67 12.07 -5.60 5.39
C SER A 67 12.52 -5.07 4.02
N PHE A 68 12.71 -5.97 3.06
CA PHE A 68 13.22 -5.65 1.75
C PHE A 68 12.29 -6.16 0.65
N TRP A 69 12.03 -5.32 -0.35
CA TRP A 69 11.33 -5.74 -1.57
C TRP A 69 12.34 -6.07 -2.68
N ILE A 70 12.30 -7.28 -3.22
CA ILE A 70 13.19 -7.71 -4.32
C ILE A 70 12.69 -7.14 -5.65
N HIS A 71 13.60 -6.54 -6.42
CA HIS A 71 13.32 -6.03 -7.75
C HIS A 71 13.96 -6.85 -8.87
N TRP A 72 15.13 -7.43 -8.60
CA TRP A 72 15.82 -8.36 -9.48
C TRP A 72 16.67 -9.29 -8.62
N LEU A 73 16.96 -10.49 -9.14
CA LEU A 73 17.85 -11.44 -8.48
C LEU A 73 18.60 -12.28 -9.52
N SER A 74 19.75 -12.83 -9.15
CA SER A 74 20.55 -13.69 -10.01
C SER A 74 21.40 -14.67 -9.21
N ASP A 75 21.51 -15.91 -9.69
CA ASP A 75 22.44 -16.92 -9.19
C ASP A 75 23.75 -16.99 -10.04
N GLY A 76 23.92 -16.04 -10.96
CA GLY A 76 25.03 -16.00 -11.92
C GLY A 76 24.78 -16.72 -13.25
N ASN A 77 23.80 -17.64 -13.31
CA ASN A 77 23.38 -18.35 -14.52
C ASN A 77 22.02 -17.84 -15.01
N VAL A 78 21.07 -17.73 -14.09
CA VAL A 78 19.73 -17.21 -14.29
C VAL A 78 19.68 -15.77 -13.76
N LEU A 79 19.05 -14.89 -14.51
CA LEU A 79 18.79 -13.50 -14.12
C LEU A 79 17.29 -13.25 -14.22
N LEU A 80 16.66 -12.97 -13.09
CA LEU A 80 15.25 -12.61 -13.03
C LEU A 80 15.09 -11.10 -13.09
N GLU A 81 14.55 -10.63 -14.22
CA GLU A 81 14.36 -9.22 -14.53
C GLU A 81 12.91 -8.75 -14.31
N PRO A 82 12.72 -7.49 -13.91
CA PRO A 82 11.39 -6.92 -13.76
C PRO A 82 10.69 -6.78 -15.12
N ALA A 83 9.41 -7.13 -15.18
CA ALA A 83 8.58 -7.00 -16.36
C ALA A 83 8.47 -5.53 -16.79
N ARG A 84 8.64 -5.29 -18.10
CA ARG A 84 8.49 -3.95 -18.70
C ARG A 84 7.22 -3.93 -19.56
N PRO A 85 6.04 -3.64 -19.00
CA PRO A 85 4.82 -3.59 -19.78
C PRO A 85 4.91 -2.54 -20.89
N SER A 86 4.34 -2.84 -22.05
CA SER A 86 4.42 -1.99 -23.22
C SER A 86 3.68 -0.66 -23.00
N LEU A 87 4.26 0.45 -23.47
CA LEU A 87 3.64 1.78 -23.33
C LEU A 87 2.64 2.10 -24.45
N LYS A 88 2.64 1.32 -25.52
CA LYS A 88 1.92 1.62 -26.77
C LYS A 88 0.42 1.85 -26.51
N SER A 89 -0.21 0.96 -25.75
CA SER A 89 -1.63 1.07 -25.41
C SER A 89 -1.94 2.32 -24.56
N LYS A 90 -1.11 2.64 -23.56
CA LYS A 90 -1.32 3.82 -22.70
C LYS A 90 -1.14 5.14 -23.46
N LEU A 91 -0.15 5.19 -24.33
CA LEU A 91 0.13 6.34 -25.19
C LEU A 91 -1.02 6.55 -26.19
N LEU A 92 -1.51 5.45 -26.79
CA LEU A 92 -2.65 5.48 -27.70
C LEU A 92 -3.92 5.99 -27.01
N MET A 93 -4.24 5.48 -25.81
CA MET A 93 -5.38 5.96 -25.01
C MET A 93 -5.29 7.44 -24.70
N PHE A 94 -4.09 7.93 -24.34
CA PHE A 94 -3.88 9.36 -24.07
C PHE A 94 -4.13 10.23 -25.30
N PHE A 95 -3.50 9.92 -26.44
CA PHE A 95 -3.62 10.74 -27.65
C PHE A 95 -5.03 10.68 -28.24
N ILE A 96 -5.64 9.50 -28.35
CA ILE A 96 -7.02 9.38 -28.86
C ILE A 96 -8.00 10.09 -27.93
N GLY A 97 -7.91 9.84 -26.62
CA GLY A 97 -8.81 10.48 -25.65
C GLY A 97 -8.69 12.00 -25.67
N THR A 98 -7.46 12.53 -25.73
CA THR A 98 -7.22 13.98 -25.78
C THR A 98 -7.73 14.60 -27.09
N LEU A 99 -7.52 13.93 -28.22
CA LEU A 99 -7.99 14.40 -29.52
C LEU A 99 -9.53 14.46 -29.56
N VAL A 100 -10.20 13.40 -29.11
CA VAL A 100 -11.67 13.35 -29.06
C VAL A 100 -12.21 14.36 -28.06
N PHE A 101 -11.56 14.54 -26.91
CA PHE A 101 -11.93 15.58 -25.93
C PHE A 101 -11.86 16.97 -26.55
N ALA A 102 -10.75 17.33 -27.20
CA ALA A 102 -10.57 18.65 -27.81
C ALA A 102 -11.58 18.88 -28.95
N ALA A 103 -11.78 17.89 -29.81
CA ALA A 103 -12.73 17.96 -30.92
C ALA A 103 -14.19 18.10 -30.44
N ALA A 104 -14.54 17.48 -29.31
CA ALA A 104 -15.87 17.58 -28.73
C ALA A 104 -16.06 18.84 -27.86
N ALA A 105 -15.03 19.31 -27.17
CA ALA A 105 -15.10 20.54 -26.36
C ALA A 105 -15.09 21.82 -27.21
N TYR A 106 -14.53 21.78 -28.41
CA TYR A 106 -14.48 22.95 -29.29
C TYR A 106 -15.90 23.46 -29.68
N PRO A 107 -16.82 22.62 -30.19
CA PRO A 107 -18.20 23.02 -30.46
C PRO A 107 -18.95 23.61 -29.26
N THR A 108 -18.68 23.15 -28.03
CA THR A 108 -19.38 23.67 -26.84
C THR A 108 -19.04 25.12 -26.51
N TYR A 109 -17.93 25.64 -27.03
CA TYR A 109 -17.53 27.04 -26.86
C TYR A 109 -18.15 27.96 -27.94
N PHE A 110 -18.36 27.45 -29.14
CA PHE A 110 -18.84 28.24 -30.29
C PHE A 110 -20.35 28.20 -30.48
N PHE A 111 -21.00 27.07 -30.17
CA PHE A 111 -22.44 26.93 -30.36
C PHE A 111 -23.19 27.15 -29.04
N THR A 112 -24.20 28.01 -29.07
CA THR A 112 -25.07 28.31 -27.92
C THR A 112 -26.29 27.39 -27.82
N THR A 113 -26.50 26.52 -28.82
CA THR A 113 -27.63 25.58 -28.84
C THR A 113 -27.50 24.55 -27.73
N THR A 114 -28.45 24.55 -26.79
CA THR A 114 -28.46 23.69 -25.60
C THR A 114 -28.23 22.20 -25.91
N TRP A 115 -28.87 21.67 -26.95
CA TRP A 115 -28.71 20.27 -27.35
C TRP A 115 -27.32 19.94 -27.88
N VAL A 116 -26.71 20.85 -28.64
CA VAL A 116 -25.34 20.69 -29.16
C VAL A 116 -24.36 20.70 -27.99
N VAL A 117 -24.51 21.65 -27.06
CA VAL A 117 -23.68 21.73 -25.85
C VAL A 117 -23.79 20.46 -25.00
N ILE A 118 -25.00 19.95 -24.78
CA ILE A 118 -25.22 18.72 -23.98
C ILE A 118 -24.57 17.50 -24.67
N VAL A 119 -24.84 17.28 -25.95
CA VAL A 119 -24.35 16.09 -26.68
C VAL A 119 -22.83 16.09 -26.75
N PHE A 120 -22.24 17.21 -27.20
CA PHE A 120 -20.79 17.32 -27.30
C PHE A 120 -20.11 17.35 -25.92
N GLY A 121 -20.77 17.91 -24.90
CA GLY A 121 -20.31 17.87 -23.51
C GLY A 121 -20.23 16.45 -22.95
N ILE A 122 -21.22 15.59 -23.23
CA ILE A 122 -21.18 14.17 -22.81
C ILE A 122 -20.04 13.43 -23.53
N ILE A 123 -19.86 13.66 -24.84
CA ILE A 123 -18.78 13.04 -25.61
C ILE A 123 -17.42 13.48 -25.07
N ALA A 124 -17.24 14.77 -24.76
CA ALA A 124 -16.03 15.28 -24.13
C ALA A 124 -15.79 14.63 -22.76
N ALA A 125 -16.80 14.55 -21.89
CA ALA A 125 -16.67 13.92 -20.59
C ALA A 125 -16.27 12.43 -20.69
N LEU A 126 -16.85 11.68 -21.62
CA LEU A 126 -16.49 10.29 -21.87
C LEU A 126 -15.07 10.13 -22.43
N ALA A 127 -14.63 11.05 -23.30
CA ALA A 127 -13.28 11.06 -23.87
C ALA A 127 -12.20 11.46 -22.87
N LEU A 128 -12.57 12.24 -21.84
CA LEU A 128 -11.67 12.63 -20.75
C LEU A 128 -11.22 11.42 -19.92
N VAL A 129 -12.07 10.42 -19.72
CA VAL A 129 -11.74 9.21 -18.93
C VAL A 129 -10.53 8.44 -19.49
N PRO A 130 -10.48 8.01 -20.75
CA PRO A 130 -9.32 7.34 -21.32
C PRO A 130 -8.09 8.27 -21.41
N ALA A 131 -8.28 9.57 -21.60
CA ALA A 131 -7.19 10.55 -21.56
C ALA A 131 -6.53 10.60 -20.16
N LEU A 132 -7.35 10.66 -19.10
CA LEU A 132 -6.91 10.64 -17.70
C LEU A 132 -6.26 9.30 -17.32
N MET A 133 -6.79 8.18 -17.79
CA MET A 133 -6.16 6.87 -17.59
C MET A 133 -4.80 6.76 -18.31
N GLY A 134 -4.73 7.25 -19.55
CA GLY A 134 -3.51 7.29 -20.34
C GLY A 134 -2.42 8.15 -19.69
N ILE A 135 -2.75 9.40 -19.33
CA ILE A 135 -1.81 10.32 -18.68
C ILE A 135 -1.38 9.81 -17.32
N GLY A 136 -2.28 9.25 -16.51
CA GLY A 136 -1.94 8.63 -15.23
C GLY A 136 -0.94 7.49 -15.39
N GLY A 137 -1.12 6.64 -16.40
CA GLY A 137 -0.18 5.59 -16.75
C GLY A 137 1.19 6.09 -17.22
N LEU A 138 1.22 7.18 -17.98
CA LEU A 138 2.46 7.83 -18.44
C LEU A 138 3.21 8.50 -17.28
N LEU A 139 2.51 9.28 -16.45
CA LEU A 139 3.04 9.91 -15.24
C LEU A 139 3.63 8.87 -14.29
N HIS A 140 2.93 7.75 -14.10
CA HIS A 140 3.44 6.65 -13.26
C HIS A 140 4.76 6.08 -13.81
N ARG A 141 4.87 5.88 -15.12
CA ARG A 141 6.10 5.37 -15.75
C ARG A 141 7.23 6.40 -15.73
N PHE A 142 6.91 7.68 -15.92
CA PHE A 142 7.86 8.77 -15.82
C PHE A 142 8.42 8.88 -14.40
N ALA A 143 7.54 8.81 -13.39
CA ALA A 143 7.93 8.76 -11.99
C ALA A 143 8.87 7.58 -11.70
N GLN A 144 8.58 6.38 -12.23
CA GLN A 144 9.49 5.22 -12.12
C GLN A 144 10.85 5.47 -12.77
N LYS A 145 10.88 6.03 -14.00
CA LYS A 145 12.11 6.26 -14.76
C LYS A 145 13.00 7.32 -14.10
N ILE A 146 12.41 8.34 -13.49
CA ILE A 146 13.15 9.40 -12.79
C ILE A 146 13.59 8.98 -11.40
N HIS A 147 12.85 8.07 -10.75
CA HIS A 147 13.14 7.69 -9.39
C HIS A 147 14.60 7.19 -9.24
N PRO A 148 15.42 7.85 -8.41
CA PRO A 148 16.86 7.59 -8.32
C PRO A 148 17.15 6.14 -7.88
N GLY A 149 16.32 5.59 -6.99
CA GLY A 149 16.43 4.19 -6.56
C GLY A 149 16.19 3.18 -7.69
N MET A 150 15.27 3.47 -8.62
CA MET A 150 15.01 2.56 -9.74
C MET A 150 16.17 2.61 -10.74
N ARG A 151 16.68 3.81 -11.04
CA ARG A 151 17.88 3.97 -11.88
C ARG A 151 19.07 3.20 -11.30
N GLY A 152 19.31 3.32 -9.99
CA GLY A 152 20.36 2.56 -9.30
C GLY A 152 20.15 1.05 -9.37
N LEU A 153 18.94 0.56 -9.13
CA LEU A 153 18.60 -0.87 -9.23
C LEU A 153 18.87 -1.40 -10.64
N MET A 154 18.41 -0.70 -11.68
CA MET A 154 18.57 -1.12 -13.08
C MET A 154 20.02 -1.04 -13.55
N ALA A 155 20.78 -0.03 -13.12
CA ALA A 155 22.20 0.07 -13.42
C ALA A 155 22.98 -1.12 -12.83
N ARG A 156 22.73 -1.47 -11.57
CA ARG A 156 23.38 -2.62 -10.93
C ARG A 156 22.91 -3.96 -11.47
N MET A 157 21.64 -4.09 -11.86
CA MET A 157 21.14 -5.25 -12.60
C MET A 157 21.91 -5.45 -13.93
N SER A 158 22.23 -4.37 -14.65
CA SER A 158 22.98 -4.46 -15.90
C SER A 158 24.42 -4.95 -15.71
N LEU A 159 25.03 -4.67 -14.54
CA LEU A 159 26.32 -5.24 -14.16
C LEU A 159 26.19 -6.73 -13.79
N ALA A 160 25.15 -7.09 -13.02
CA ALA A 160 24.87 -8.48 -12.69
C ALA A 160 24.62 -9.34 -13.95
N ARG A 161 24.00 -8.76 -14.99
CA ARG A 161 23.86 -9.41 -16.31
C ARG A 161 25.21 -9.73 -16.96
N ARG A 162 26.24 -8.92 -16.68
CA ARG A 162 27.63 -9.15 -17.12
C ARG A 162 28.42 -10.02 -16.13
N LYS A 163 27.75 -10.63 -15.14
CA LYS A 163 28.33 -11.42 -14.05
C LYS A 163 29.24 -10.63 -13.10
N ASP A 164 29.18 -9.30 -13.13
CA ASP A 164 29.83 -8.47 -12.12
C ASP A 164 28.87 -8.24 -10.94
N VAL A 165 29.18 -8.88 -9.81
CA VAL A 165 28.41 -8.86 -8.56
C VAL A 165 29.23 -8.33 -7.38
N SER A 166 30.37 -7.68 -7.67
CA SER A 166 31.31 -7.13 -6.68
C SER A 166 30.68 -6.10 -5.72
N PHE A 167 29.58 -5.47 -6.14
CA PHE A 167 28.86 -4.48 -5.35
C PHE A 167 27.88 -5.07 -4.32
N CYS A 168 27.65 -6.39 -4.33
CA CYS A 168 26.75 -7.05 -3.41
C CYS A 168 27.44 -7.34 -2.07
N GLN A 169 26.73 -7.05 -0.97
CA GLN A 169 27.25 -7.26 0.38
C GLN A 169 26.81 -8.63 0.91
N PRO A 170 27.71 -9.45 1.47
CA PRO A 170 27.33 -10.72 2.07
C PRO A 170 26.43 -10.49 3.30
N ILE A 171 25.38 -11.29 3.44
CA ILE A 171 24.53 -11.28 4.63
C ILE A 171 25.19 -12.16 5.70
N SER A 172 25.38 -11.60 6.89
CA SER A 172 25.82 -12.36 8.06
C SER A 172 24.70 -13.28 8.57
N PRO A 173 25.05 -14.48 9.08
CA PRO A 173 24.07 -15.37 9.71
C PRO A 173 23.39 -14.70 10.90
N ALA A 174 22.11 -15.06 11.13
CA ALA A 174 21.26 -14.44 12.15
C ALA A 174 21.87 -14.61 13.55
N VAL A 175 21.69 -13.58 14.40
CA VAL A 175 21.77 -13.76 15.85
C VAL A 175 20.37 -14.14 16.30
N SER A 176 20.22 -15.33 16.90
CA SER A 176 18.91 -15.83 17.33
C SER A 176 18.18 -14.81 18.22
N SER A 177 17.06 -14.26 17.73
CA SER A 177 16.16 -13.46 18.54
C SER A 177 15.15 -14.38 19.24
N HIS A 178 15.16 -14.36 20.57
CA HIS A 178 14.14 -15.03 21.36
C HIS A 178 12.86 -14.22 21.35
N ILE A 179 11.77 -14.80 20.84
CA ILE A 179 10.43 -14.23 20.95
C ILE A 179 10.01 -14.24 22.43
N GLN A 180 9.70 -13.07 22.98
CA GLN A 180 9.14 -12.97 24.32
C GLN A 180 7.68 -13.46 24.35
N PRO A 181 7.29 -14.25 25.36
CA PRO A 181 5.93 -14.74 25.50
C PRO A 181 4.95 -13.57 25.74
N PHE A 182 3.82 -13.57 25.04
CA PHE A 182 2.84 -12.48 25.09
C PHE A 182 1.96 -12.49 26.35
N ALA A 183 1.60 -13.69 26.81
CA ALA A 183 0.45 -13.90 27.70
C ALA A 183 0.68 -13.54 29.18
N ALA A 184 1.94 -13.50 29.66
CA ALA A 184 2.22 -13.30 31.08
C ALA A 184 1.97 -11.85 31.56
N ASP A 185 2.20 -10.85 30.72
CA ASP A 185 2.28 -9.43 31.14
C ASP A 185 1.23 -8.51 30.48
N ASN A 186 0.37 -9.04 29.61
CA ASN A 186 -0.46 -8.24 28.71
C ASN A 186 -1.93 -8.70 28.70
N PRO A 187 -2.77 -8.23 29.64
CA PRO A 187 -4.18 -8.59 29.65
C PRO A 187 -4.88 -8.07 28.40
N VAL A 188 -5.58 -8.96 27.71
CA VAL A 188 -6.41 -8.65 26.54
C VAL A 188 -7.88 -8.63 26.97
N PRO A 189 -8.74 -7.76 26.41
CA PRO A 189 -10.16 -7.74 26.76
C PRO A 189 -10.85 -9.11 26.62
N PRO A 190 -11.88 -9.41 27.44
CA PRO A 190 -12.52 -10.74 27.50
C PRO A 190 -13.08 -11.26 26.19
N ARG A 191 -13.35 -10.38 25.22
CA ARG A 191 -13.84 -10.73 23.88
C ARG A 191 -12.79 -11.47 23.04
N PHE A 192 -11.53 -11.28 23.36
CA PHE A 192 -10.42 -11.83 22.60
C PHE A 192 -9.73 -12.96 23.37
N SER A 193 -9.11 -13.84 22.61
CA SER A 193 -8.19 -14.86 23.08
C SER A 193 -6.88 -14.74 22.34
N VAL A 194 -5.83 -15.26 22.96
CA VAL A 194 -4.49 -15.25 22.43
C VAL A 194 -4.10 -16.70 22.18
N GLU A 195 -3.58 -16.98 20.99
CA GLU A 195 -2.94 -18.25 20.65
C GLU A 195 -1.52 -17.98 20.18
N GLU A 196 -0.55 -18.71 20.73
CA GLU A 196 0.82 -18.73 20.23
C GLU A 196 1.13 -20.15 19.70
N GLY A 197 1.70 -20.24 18.50
CA GLY A 197 2.01 -21.54 17.93
C GLY A 197 2.51 -21.50 16.50
N ILE A 198 2.67 -22.68 15.93
CA ILE A 198 3.13 -22.89 14.56
C ILE A 198 1.93 -23.15 13.65
N ILE A 199 1.96 -22.56 12.45
CA ILE A 199 0.93 -22.77 11.42
C ILE A 199 1.09 -24.15 10.76
N LYS A 200 0.11 -25.03 10.91
CA LYS A 200 0.15 -26.41 10.35
C LYS A 200 -0.62 -26.57 9.04
N SER A 201 -1.78 -25.93 8.94
CA SER A 201 -2.69 -25.99 7.78
C SER A 201 -3.02 -24.57 7.36
N LEU A 202 -2.84 -24.23 6.08
CA LEU A 202 -3.00 -22.87 5.57
C LEU A 202 -3.68 -22.89 4.21
N TYR A 203 -4.81 -22.20 4.10
CA TYR A 203 -5.63 -22.15 2.89
C TYR A 203 -6.00 -20.73 2.55
N PHE A 204 -5.79 -20.33 1.30
CA PHE A 204 -6.25 -19.04 0.79
C PHE A 204 -7.76 -19.07 0.56
N LYS A 205 -8.46 -18.03 1.01
CA LYS A 205 -9.90 -17.86 0.80
C LYS A 205 -10.22 -16.41 0.42
N LYS A 206 -11.15 -16.25 -0.53
CA LYS A 206 -11.78 -14.97 -0.84
C LYS A 206 -13.11 -14.89 -0.12
N TRP A 207 -13.40 -13.73 0.46
CA TRP A 207 -14.73 -13.41 0.99
C TRP A 207 -15.24 -12.16 0.28
N SER A 208 -16.55 -12.05 0.12
CA SER A 208 -17.20 -10.81 -0.27
C SER A 208 -18.27 -10.46 0.76
N THR A 209 -18.49 -9.17 0.98
CA THR A 209 -19.58 -8.67 1.81
C THR A 209 -20.32 -7.55 1.09
N GLY A 210 -21.64 -7.47 1.29
CA GLY A 210 -22.48 -6.44 0.69
C GLY A 210 -22.92 -6.78 -0.74
N ALA A 211 -23.80 -5.95 -1.28
CA ALA A 211 -24.35 -6.09 -2.63
C ALA A 211 -24.28 -4.76 -3.40
N GLY A 212 -24.14 -4.84 -4.72
CA GLY A 212 -24.06 -3.66 -5.60
C GLY A 212 -22.96 -2.67 -5.17
N LYS A 213 -23.33 -1.41 -4.91
CA LYS A 213 -22.40 -0.34 -4.52
C LYS A 213 -21.71 -0.54 -3.16
N THR A 214 -22.18 -1.49 -2.35
CA THR A 214 -21.59 -1.83 -1.04
C THR A 214 -20.72 -3.08 -1.07
N HIS A 215 -20.51 -3.67 -2.26
CA HIS A 215 -19.69 -4.86 -2.43
C HIS A 215 -18.23 -4.59 -2.03
N ARG A 216 -17.71 -5.43 -1.14
CA ARG A 216 -16.32 -5.39 -0.68
C ARG A 216 -15.70 -6.76 -0.80
N ASP A 217 -14.57 -6.82 -1.48
CA ASP A 217 -13.75 -8.02 -1.62
C ASP A 217 -12.66 -8.07 -0.55
N TYR A 218 -12.54 -9.24 0.06
CA TYR A 218 -11.51 -9.56 1.04
C TYR A 218 -10.73 -10.76 0.56
N HIS A 219 -9.43 -10.67 0.72
CA HIS A 219 -8.52 -11.78 0.63
C HIS A 219 -8.12 -12.23 2.03
N GLY A 220 -7.68 -13.47 2.15
CA GLY A 220 -6.98 -13.90 3.33
C GLY A 220 -6.89 -15.39 3.44
N VAL A 221 -6.71 -15.84 4.67
CA VAL A 221 -6.25 -17.18 4.97
C VAL A 221 -7.04 -17.79 6.11
N LEU A 222 -7.34 -19.07 5.95
CA LEU A 222 -7.79 -19.95 7.01
C LEU A 222 -6.61 -20.81 7.43
N PHE A 223 -6.34 -20.86 8.73
CA PHE A 223 -5.24 -21.66 9.23
C PHE A 223 -5.49 -22.28 10.59
N GLN A 224 -4.74 -23.33 10.87
CA GLN A 224 -4.72 -23.96 12.19
C GLN A 224 -3.44 -23.56 12.92
N CYS A 225 -3.61 -22.89 14.05
CA CYS A 225 -2.54 -22.58 14.99
C CYS A 225 -2.78 -23.42 16.24
N SER A 226 -1.83 -24.31 16.56
CA SER A 226 -1.98 -25.26 17.67
C SER A 226 -3.28 -26.09 17.55
N ALA A 227 -4.29 -25.84 18.42
CA ALA A 227 -5.60 -26.50 18.37
C ALA A 227 -6.72 -25.61 17.78
N ALA A 228 -6.49 -24.30 17.60
CA ALA A 228 -7.52 -23.36 17.20
C ALA A 228 -7.58 -23.17 15.67
N PRO A 229 -8.76 -23.35 15.04
CA PRO A 229 -8.98 -22.91 13.66
C PRO A 229 -9.20 -21.40 13.64
N LEU A 230 -8.34 -20.69 12.91
CA LEU A 230 -8.31 -19.24 12.85
C LEU A 230 -8.51 -18.73 11.43
N SER A 231 -9.09 -17.54 11.32
CA SER A 231 -9.28 -16.84 10.06
C SER A 231 -8.66 -15.45 10.10
N PHE A 232 -7.89 -15.11 9.08
CA PHE A 232 -7.29 -13.79 8.94
C PHE A 232 -7.57 -13.25 7.54
N SER A 233 -8.07 -12.02 7.46
CA SER A 233 -8.63 -11.47 6.23
C SER A 233 -8.39 -9.96 6.18
N TRP A 234 -8.20 -9.45 4.97
CA TRP A 234 -7.95 -8.04 4.70
C TRP A 234 -8.61 -7.66 3.38
N GLN A 235 -9.07 -6.41 3.31
CA GLN A 235 -9.72 -5.83 2.17
C GLN A 235 -8.72 -5.66 1.02
N THR A 236 -9.11 -6.08 -0.19
CA THR A 236 -8.27 -5.95 -1.39
C THR A 236 -8.39 -4.56 -2.00
N THR A 237 -9.54 -3.90 -1.79
CA THR A 237 -9.84 -2.58 -2.33
C THR A 237 -9.11 -1.50 -1.54
N GLY A 238 -7.94 -1.15 -2.06
CA GLY A 238 -7.20 0.05 -1.71
C GLY A 238 -6.20 0.34 -2.82
N THR A 239 -5.95 1.62 -3.10
CA THR A 239 -4.96 2.13 -4.08
C THR A 239 -3.51 1.67 -3.82
N ARG A 240 -3.29 0.77 -2.85
CA ARG A 240 -1.99 0.34 -2.35
C ARG A 240 -1.42 -0.86 -3.10
N TRP A 241 -2.27 -1.76 -3.64
CA TRP A 241 -1.85 -3.08 -4.16
C TRP A 241 -1.83 -3.21 -5.69
N GLY A 242 -2.03 -2.09 -6.42
CA GLY A 242 -1.88 -2.01 -7.88
C GLY A 242 -0.77 -1.05 -8.33
N LEU A 243 -0.08 -0.41 -7.39
CA LEU A 243 1.07 0.42 -7.68
C LEU A 243 2.30 -0.45 -7.93
N HIS A 244 3.20 0.01 -8.79
CA HIS A 244 4.48 -0.65 -8.99
C HIS A 244 5.23 -0.79 -7.65
N PRO A 245 5.88 -1.95 -7.34
CA PRO A 245 6.46 -2.22 -6.01
C PRO A 245 7.47 -1.21 -5.49
N LEU A 246 8.09 -0.46 -6.40
CA LEU A 246 8.91 0.70 -6.07
C LEU A 246 8.19 1.70 -5.15
N PHE A 247 6.87 1.84 -5.25
CA PHE A 247 6.08 2.76 -4.43
C PHE A 247 5.48 2.10 -3.19
N TYR A 248 5.77 0.81 -2.96
CA TYR A 248 5.34 0.15 -1.74
C TYR A 248 5.98 0.83 -0.53
N ARG A 249 5.10 1.19 0.41
CA ARG A 249 5.49 1.60 1.75
C ARG A 249 5.43 0.44 2.74
N ARG A 250 4.78 -0.66 2.36
CA ARG A 250 4.58 -1.88 3.15
C ARG A 250 4.42 -3.04 2.18
N HIS A 251 4.86 -4.22 2.57
CA HIS A 251 4.53 -5.44 1.83
C HIS A 251 3.08 -5.86 2.10
N PRO A 252 2.46 -6.65 1.20
CA PRO A 252 1.18 -7.30 1.46
C PRO A 252 1.28 -8.21 2.68
N PRO A 253 0.16 -8.44 3.42
CA PRO A 253 0.15 -9.42 4.50
C PRO A 253 0.67 -10.76 4.02
N PHE A 254 1.67 -11.29 4.71
CA PHE A 254 2.35 -12.52 4.34
C PHE A 254 2.30 -13.50 5.51
N ILE A 255 1.75 -14.68 5.26
CA ILE A 255 1.68 -15.78 6.22
C ILE A 255 1.97 -17.06 5.44
N ALA A 256 2.85 -17.90 5.99
CA ALA A 256 3.20 -19.17 5.41
C ALA A 256 3.04 -20.34 6.40
N LYS A 257 2.98 -21.55 5.85
CA LYS A 257 3.00 -22.78 6.65
C LYS A 257 4.37 -22.90 7.36
N GLY A 258 4.34 -23.26 8.64
CA GLY A 258 5.55 -23.35 9.47
C GLY A 258 5.93 -22.06 10.20
N ASP A 259 5.26 -20.94 9.92
CA ASP A 259 5.50 -19.68 10.63
C ASP A 259 5.09 -19.81 12.10
N ARG A 260 5.93 -19.28 13.00
CA ARG A 260 5.61 -19.13 14.41
C ARG A 260 4.91 -17.80 14.60
N ILE A 261 3.66 -17.86 15.00
CA ILE A 261 2.80 -16.69 15.13
C ILE A 261 2.26 -16.54 16.55
N LEU A 262 1.93 -15.30 16.87
CA LEU A 262 1.08 -14.92 17.96
C LEU A 262 -0.17 -14.27 17.36
N ALA A 263 -1.32 -14.90 17.54
CA ALA A 263 -2.60 -14.40 17.03
C ALA A 263 -3.52 -14.00 18.19
N VAL A 264 -4.01 -12.76 18.15
CA VAL A 264 -5.12 -12.32 18.99
C VAL A 264 -6.39 -12.37 18.17
N TYR A 265 -7.32 -13.24 18.54
CA TYR A 265 -8.52 -13.53 17.78
C TYR A 265 -9.78 -13.36 18.61
N ARG A 266 -10.92 -13.20 17.93
CA ARG A 266 -12.22 -13.06 18.60
C ARG A 266 -12.77 -14.44 18.98
N ARG A 267 -13.21 -14.59 20.24
CA ARG A 267 -13.65 -15.88 20.81
C ARG A 267 -14.87 -16.49 20.13
N ASP A 268 -15.74 -15.66 19.58
CA ASP A 268 -17.00 -16.04 18.93
C ASP A 268 -16.82 -16.76 17.58
N ASN A 269 -15.81 -16.39 16.80
CA ASN A 269 -15.69 -16.80 15.39
C ASN A 269 -14.28 -17.13 14.91
N GLY A 270 -13.27 -17.08 15.80
CA GLY A 270 -11.88 -17.37 15.41
C GLY A 270 -11.26 -16.31 14.49
N ASN A 271 -11.89 -15.14 14.32
CA ASN A 271 -11.41 -14.09 13.44
C ASN A 271 -10.28 -13.31 14.12
N VAL A 272 -9.07 -13.46 13.59
CA VAL A 272 -7.85 -12.81 14.04
C VAL A 272 -7.99 -11.30 13.88
N GLN A 273 -7.79 -10.55 14.95
CA GLN A 273 -7.80 -9.09 14.99
C GLN A 273 -6.41 -8.50 14.99
N ALA A 274 -5.45 -9.14 15.67
CA ALA A 274 -4.04 -8.78 15.64
C ALA A 274 -3.19 -10.02 15.44
N LEU A 275 -2.10 -9.91 14.69
CA LEU A 275 -1.19 -11.01 14.39
C LEU A 275 0.25 -10.51 14.40
N TYR A 276 1.11 -11.19 15.13
CA TYR A 276 2.55 -11.01 15.07
C TYR A 276 3.17 -12.29 14.53
N ASN A 277 3.99 -12.18 13.50
CA ASN A 277 4.74 -13.28 12.92
C ASN A 277 6.17 -13.21 13.42
N GLY A 278 6.54 -14.10 14.32
CA GLY A 278 7.88 -14.16 14.88
C GLY A 278 8.92 -14.74 13.91
N SER A 279 8.49 -15.35 12.80
CA SER A 279 9.41 -15.85 11.78
C SER A 279 9.94 -14.77 10.85
N ASP A 280 9.22 -13.67 10.68
CA ASP A 280 9.61 -12.57 9.79
C ASP A 280 9.45 -11.16 10.38
N GLY A 281 9.08 -11.05 11.66
CA GLY A 281 8.85 -9.79 12.35
C GLY A 281 7.60 -9.04 11.88
N GLY A 282 6.76 -9.62 11.02
CA GLY A 282 5.56 -8.98 10.50
C GLY A 282 4.50 -8.76 11.58
N ALA A 283 4.02 -7.52 11.77
CA ALA A 283 2.97 -7.20 12.72
C ALA A 283 1.75 -6.57 12.05
N TYR A 284 0.58 -7.16 12.27
CA TYR A 284 -0.67 -6.76 11.62
C TYR A 284 -1.77 -6.51 12.65
N LEU A 285 -2.56 -5.46 12.44
CA LEU A 285 -3.76 -5.15 13.23
C LEU A 285 -4.90 -4.79 12.30
N LYS A 286 -6.07 -5.40 12.46
CA LYS A 286 -7.28 -5.01 11.73
C LYS A 286 -7.82 -3.70 12.25
N ALA A 287 -8.12 -2.78 11.34
CA ALA A 287 -8.76 -1.51 11.63
C ALA A 287 -10.21 -1.74 12.08
N HIS A 288 -10.68 -0.90 12.99
CA HIS A 288 -12.06 -0.97 13.44
C HIS A 288 -12.98 -0.24 12.45
N PRO A 289 -14.10 -0.83 12.00
CA PRO A 289 -14.99 -0.20 11.01
C PRO A 289 -15.56 1.16 11.42
N PHE A 290 -15.75 1.37 12.73
CA PHE A 290 -16.38 2.57 13.30
C PHE A 290 -15.40 3.49 14.04
N TYR A 291 -14.10 3.20 13.99
CA TYR A 291 -13.10 4.03 14.66
C TYR A 291 -11.82 4.07 13.82
N PRO A 292 -11.50 5.21 13.19
CA PRO A 292 -10.29 5.33 12.40
C PRO A 292 -9.07 5.26 13.31
N GLY A 293 -8.11 4.40 12.98
CA GLY A 293 -6.80 4.39 13.65
C GLY A 293 -6.04 5.70 13.43
N GLU A 294 -5.00 5.96 14.23
CA GLU A 294 -4.18 7.17 14.13
C GLU A 294 -3.63 7.39 12.70
N GLN A 295 -3.21 6.30 12.03
CA GLN A 295 -2.69 6.37 10.67
C GLN A 295 -3.79 6.72 9.65
N GLN A 296 -4.99 6.16 9.83
CA GLN A 296 -6.15 6.47 8.97
C GLN A 296 -6.58 7.92 9.18
N MET A 297 -6.65 8.39 10.42
CA MET A 297 -6.98 9.77 10.72
C MET A 297 -5.96 10.74 10.10
N SER A 298 -4.66 10.45 10.19
CA SER A 298 -3.62 11.24 9.51
C SER A 298 -3.80 11.29 7.98
N GLN A 299 -4.29 10.22 7.36
CA GLN A 299 -4.60 10.21 5.92
C GLN A 299 -5.84 11.04 5.60
N ILE A 300 -6.89 10.94 6.42
CA ILE A 300 -8.09 11.76 6.32
C ILE A 300 -7.71 13.24 6.35
N TYR A 301 -6.91 13.67 7.33
CA TYR A 301 -6.38 15.03 7.41
C TYR A 301 -5.68 15.48 6.14
N LYS A 302 -4.74 14.67 5.63
CA LYS A 302 -4.00 15.00 4.40
C LYS A 302 -4.92 15.15 3.20
N VAL A 303 -5.93 14.29 3.07
CA VAL A 303 -6.88 14.36 1.95
C VAL A 303 -7.71 15.63 2.03
N PHE A 304 -8.32 15.92 3.18
CA PHE A 304 -9.16 17.11 3.36
C PHE A 304 -8.38 18.40 3.15
N TYR A 305 -7.18 18.53 3.71
CA TYR A 305 -6.34 19.71 3.48
C TYR A 305 -5.80 19.79 2.04
N SER A 306 -5.59 18.65 1.37
CA SER A 306 -5.21 18.64 -0.05
C SER A 306 -6.37 19.12 -0.93
N ILE A 307 -7.61 18.72 -0.61
CA ILE A 307 -8.82 19.23 -1.27
C ILE A 307 -8.95 20.74 -1.05
N ALA A 308 -8.77 21.21 0.19
CA ALA A 308 -8.76 22.63 0.53
C ALA A 308 -7.76 23.41 -0.34
N LEU A 309 -6.53 22.90 -0.46
CA LEU A 309 -5.49 23.51 -1.28
C LEU A 309 -5.87 23.55 -2.76
N VAL A 310 -6.40 22.46 -3.32
CA VAL A 310 -6.81 22.42 -4.74
C VAL A 310 -7.96 23.39 -5.01
N MET A 311 -8.96 23.44 -4.13
CA MET A 311 -10.08 24.39 -4.24
C MET A 311 -9.57 25.83 -4.19
N PHE A 312 -8.69 26.14 -3.23
CA PHE A 312 -8.10 27.46 -3.11
C PHE A 312 -7.31 27.86 -4.37
N LEU A 313 -6.44 26.97 -4.88
CA LEU A 313 -5.66 27.24 -6.09
C LEU A 313 -6.54 27.41 -7.34
N PHE A 314 -7.62 26.64 -7.45
CA PHE A 314 -8.57 26.77 -8.55
C PHE A 314 -9.27 28.14 -8.54
N MET A 315 -9.82 28.52 -7.38
CA MET A 315 -10.50 29.80 -7.20
C MET A 315 -9.52 30.97 -7.37
N PHE A 316 -8.29 30.86 -6.86
CA PHE A 316 -7.23 31.84 -7.10
C PHE A 316 -6.95 32.02 -8.61
N GLY A 317 -6.94 30.94 -9.37
CA GLY A 317 -6.77 30.99 -10.82
C GLY A 317 -7.91 31.73 -11.53
N LEU A 318 -9.15 31.57 -11.07
CA LEU A 318 -10.31 32.30 -11.60
C LEU A 318 -10.17 33.80 -11.30
N GLU A 319 -9.85 34.17 -10.06
CA GLU A 319 -9.68 35.57 -9.67
C GLU A 319 -8.53 36.25 -10.44
N LEU A 320 -7.42 35.54 -10.66
CA LEU A 320 -6.33 36.04 -11.50
C LEU A 320 -6.77 36.28 -12.96
N ASN A 321 -7.64 35.42 -13.50
CA ASN A 321 -8.17 35.58 -14.84
C ASN A 321 -9.13 36.78 -14.94
N ASP A 322 -10.00 36.94 -13.94
CA ASP A 322 -10.96 38.04 -13.87
C ASP A 322 -10.25 39.38 -13.66
N MET A 323 -9.20 39.42 -12.84
CA MET A 323 -8.29 40.56 -12.67
C MET A 323 -7.55 40.92 -13.96
N ARG A 324 -7.14 39.90 -14.74
CA ARG A 324 -6.54 40.15 -16.06
C ARG A 324 -7.54 40.79 -17.02
N ALA A 325 -8.82 40.45 -16.93
CA ALA A 325 -9.87 40.99 -17.79
C ALA A 325 -10.37 42.38 -17.34
N SER A 326 -10.43 42.64 -16.03
CA SER A 326 -11.03 43.85 -15.43
C SER A 326 -10.02 44.93 -15.03
N GLY A 327 -8.72 44.62 -14.99
CA GLY A 327 -7.66 45.53 -14.54
C GLY A 327 -7.02 45.06 -13.23
N TRP A 328 -5.71 45.28 -13.09
CA TRP A 328 -4.94 44.76 -11.97
C TRP A 328 -5.13 45.60 -10.68
N ASP A 329 -5.76 45.03 -9.67
CA ASP A 329 -5.86 45.59 -8.32
C ASP A 329 -5.36 44.58 -7.28
N GLY A 330 -4.11 44.74 -6.87
CA GLY A 330 -3.47 43.84 -5.92
C GLY A 330 -4.08 43.87 -4.51
N TRP A 331 -4.72 44.97 -4.10
CA TRP A 331 -5.32 45.08 -2.77
C TRP A 331 -6.64 44.33 -2.70
N LYS A 332 -7.49 44.52 -3.70
CA LYS A 332 -8.74 43.77 -3.86
C LYS A 332 -8.46 42.26 -3.95
N LEU A 333 -7.47 41.86 -4.76
CA LEU A 333 -7.03 40.47 -4.85
C LEU A 333 -6.60 39.91 -3.49
N ALA A 334 -5.81 40.66 -2.72
CA ALA A 334 -5.35 40.23 -1.41
C ALA A 334 -6.50 40.02 -0.42
N THR A 335 -7.48 40.94 -0.40
CA THR A 335 -8.66 40.81 0.47
C THR A 335 -9.53 39.61 0.09
N GLU A 336 -9.83 39.44 -1.21
CA GLU A 336 -10.66 38.34 -1.69
C GLU A 336 -9.97 36.98 -1.45
N MET A 337 -8.63 36.93 -1.60
CA MET A 337 -7.86 35.73 -1.29
C MET A 337 -7.86 35.38 0.20
N LEU A 338 -7.76 36.39 1.07
CA LEU A 338 -7.79 36.16 2.51
C LEU A 338 -9.16 35.62 2.95
N ASP A 339 -10.24 36.19 2.42
CA ASP A 339 -11.62 35.76 2.72
C ASP A 339 -11.87 34.33 2.21
N LEU A 340 -11.47 34.05 0.97
CA LEU A 340 -11.59 32.72 0.37
C LEU A 340 -10.78 31.66 1.13
N PHE A 341 -9.54 31.99 1.50
CA PHE A 341 -8.69 31.10 2.29
C PHE A 341 -9.33 30.81 3.65
N SER A 342 -9.79 31.85 4.34
CA SER A 342 -10.43 31.74 5.65
C SER A 342 -11.70 30.90 5.58
N LEU A 343 -12.57 31.13 4.60
CA LEU A 343 -13.79 30.36 4.39
C LEU A 343 -13.48 28.89 4.08
N THR A 344 -12.49 28.63 3.24
CA THR A 344 -12.08 27.27 2.88
C THR A 344 -11.57 26.50 4.09
N LEU A 345 -10.72 27.14 4.91
CA LEU A 345 -10.23 26.55 6.15
C LEU A 345 -11.35 26.33 7.17
N LEU A 346 -12.28 27.26 7.31
CA LEU A 346 -13.41 27.14 8.24
C LEU A 346 -14.30 25.95 7.87
N CYS A 347 -14.68 25.84 6.59
CA CYS A 347 -15.52 24.75 6.08
C CYS A 347 -14.86 23.38 6.28
N ILE A 348 -13.60 23.24 5.83
CA ILE A 348 -12.88 21.96 5.92
C ILE A 348 -12.54 21.63 7.38
N GLY A 349 -12.11 22.61 8.17
CA GLY A 349 -11.85 22.47 9.60
C GLY A 349 -13.09 22.05 10.37
N GLY A 350 -14.26 22.64 10.07
CA GLY A 350 -15.54 22.27 10.67
C GLY A 350 -15.94 20.82 10.39
N VAL A 351 -15.76 20.35 9.14
CA VAL A 351 -16.01 18.93 8.79
C VAL A 351 -15.08 18.00 9.56
N ILE A 352 -13.79 18.34 9.68
CA ILE A 352 -12.84 17.51 10.42
C ILE A 352 -13.18 17.50 11.93
N ALA A 353 -13.50 18.65 12.51
CA ALA A 353 -13.92 18.74 13.91
C ALA A 353 -15.17 17.88 14.19
N LEU A 354 -16.15 17.88 13.29
CA LEU A 354 -17.33 17.02 13.37
C LEU A 354 -16.95 15.53 13.29
N LEU A 355 -16.03 15.15 12.40
CA LEU A 355 -15.54 13.77 12.31
C LEU A 355 -14.84 13.33 13.61
N GLU A 356 -14.05 14.20 14.24
CA GLU A 356 -13.42 13.91 15.53
C GLU A 356 -14.44 13.78 16.66
N LEU A 357 -15.43 14.68 16.73
CA LEU A 357 -16.52 14.59 17.69
C LEU A 357 -17.29 13.27 17.54
N CYS A 358 -17.59 12.86 16.31
CA CYS A 358 -18.19 11.56 16.02
C CYS A 358 -17.29 10.40 16.49
N GLY A 359 -15.97 10.48 16.26
CA GLY A 359 -15.00 9.49 16.72
C GLY A 359 -14.90 9.39 18.25
N LEU A 360 -15.00 10.52 18.95
CA LEU A 360 -15.05 10.57 20.41
C LEU A 360 -16.36 9.98 20.94
N ALA A 361 -17.49 10.31 20.31
CA ALA A 361 -18.79 9.75 20.67
C ALA A 361 -18.82 8.23 20.47
N THR A 362 -18.31 7.70 19.36
CA THR A 362 -18.26 6.23 19.14
C THR A 362 -17.36 5.53 20.16
N ARG A 363 -16.26 6.16 20.57
CA ARG A 363 -15.39 5.65 21.63
C ARG A 363 -16.08 5.57 22.98
N MET A 364 -16.91 6.55 23.33
CA MET A 364 -17.64 6.56 24.61
C MET A 364 -18.85 5.61 24.61
N LEU A 365 -19.56 5.53 23.48
CA LEU A 365 -20.83 4.81 23.38
C LEU A 365 -20.66 3.32 23.04
N SER A 366 -19.53 2.91 22.44
CA SER A 366 -19.34 1.53 21.99
C SER A 366 -18.30 0.78 22.81
N SER A 367 -18.75 -0.20 23.59
CA SER A 367 -17.86 -1.15 24.27
C SER A 367 -16.96 -1.91 23.29
N ARG A 368 -17.43 -2.13 22.04
CA ARG A 368 -16.64 -2.80 20.99
C ARG A 368 -15.42 -1.97 20.58
N VAL A 369 -15.59 -0.65 20.47
CA VAL A 369 -14.50 0.28 20.17
C VAL A 369 -13.54 0.36 21.36
N GLY A 370 -14.06 0.42 22.59
CA GLY A 370 -13.26 0.37 23.81
C GLY A 370 -12.35 -0.86 23.90
N ASP A 371 -12.92 -2.06 23.68
CA ASP A 371 -12.19 -3.33 23.63
C ASP A 371 -11.09 -3.29 22.55
N TRP A 372 -11.39 -2.76 21.36
CA TRP A 372 -10.42 -2.69 20.27
C TRP A 372 -9.27 -1.71 20.57
N ILE A 373 -9.55 -0.54 21.16
CA ILE A 373 -8.51 0.43 21.57
C ILE A 373 -7.60 -0.19 22.64
N ALA A 374 -8.18 -0.90 23.61
CA ALA A 374 -7.41 -1.62 24.63
C ALA A 374 -6.48 -2.66 23.99
N LEU A 375 -7.01 -3.48 23.05
CA LEU A 375 -6.22 -4.43 22.26
C LEU A 375 -5.08 -3.73 21.52
N GLN A 376 -5.36 -2.65 20.78
CA GLN A 376 -4.35 -1.91 20.02
C GLN A 376 -3.22 -1.41 20.93
N ARG A 377 -3.55 -0.84 22.10
CA ARG A 377 -2.55 -0.36 23.06
C ARG A 377 -1.72 -1.48 23.66
N THR A 378 -2.33 -2.60 24.01
CA THR A 378 -1.63 -3.77 24.54
C THR A 378 -0.70 -4.37 23.49
N PHE A 379 -1.18 -4.50 22.25
CA PHE A 379 -0.38 -5.02 21.14
C PHE A 379 0.79 -4.10 20.77
N LYS A 380 0.58 -2.78 20.69
CA LYS A 380 1.66 -1.79 20.49
C LYS A 380 2.72 -1.87 21.60
N ARG A 381 2.30 -2.02 22.86
CA ARG A 381 3.21 -2.17 24.01
C ARG A 381 4.03 -3.45 23.92
N TYR A 382 3.42 -4.56 23.52
CA TYR A 382 4.15 -5.80 23.30
C TYR A 382 5.20 -5.64 22.20
N LEU A 383 4.82 -5.13 21.02
CA LEU A 383 5.76 -4.94 19.91
C LEU A 383 6.96 -4.07 20.28
N GLY A 384 6.75 -3.00 21.05
CA GLY A 384 7.82 -2.14 21.54
C GLY A 384 8.81 -2.82 22.48
N ARG A 385 8.45 -3.96 23.10
CA ARG A 385 9.33 -4.78 23.95
C ARG A 385 10.02 -5.89 23.17
N THR A 386 9.31 -6.54 22.24
CA THR A 386 9.80 -7.72 21.54
C THR A 386 10.88 -7.36 20.52
N GLU A 387 10.69 -6.28 19.73
CA GLU A 387 11.65 -5.85 18.72
C GLU A 387 11.52 -4.34 18.43
N ALA A 388 12.61 -3.60 18.62
CA ALA A 388 12.64 -2.13 18.45
C ALA A 388 12.35 -1.65 17.01
N ASN A 389 12.36 -2.55 16.01
CA ASN A 389 12.20 -2.22 14.60
C ASN A 389 10.89 -2.73 13.96
N THR A 390 10.00 -3.40 14.71
CA THR A 390 8.75 -3.92 14.13
C THR A 390 7.75 -2.79 13.92
N THR A 391 7.39 -2.50 12.67
CA THR A 391 6.33 -1.51 12.40
C THR A 391 4.96 -2.17 12.28
N LEU A 392 4.00 -1.71 13.07
CA LEU A 392 2.62 -2.17 13.03
C LEU A 392 1.90 -1.75 11.72
N GLN A 393 1.39 -2.74 10.99
CA GLN A 393 0.57 -2.55 9.80
C GLN A 393 -0.92 -2.64 10.11
N GLU A 394 -1.61 -1.51 10.00
CA GLU A 394 -3.08 -1.48 10.06
C GLU A 394 -3.69 -1.94 8.73
N LEU A 395 -4.50 -3.00 8.79
CA LEU A 395 -5.22 -3.62 7.66
C LEU A 395 -6.69 -3.24 7.72
N MET A 396 -7.28 -2.85 6.59
CA MET A 396 -8.74 -2.67 6.49
C MET A 396 -9.43 -3.98 6.15
#